data_AF-A0A961GKA0-F1
#
_entry.id   AF-A0A961GKA0-F1
#
_cell.length_a   1.000
_cell.length_b   1.000
_cell.length_c   1.000
_cell.angle_alpha   90.00
_cell.angle_beta   90.00
_cell.angle_gamma   90.00
#
_symmetry.space_group_name_H-M   'P 1'
#
loop_
_entity.id
_entity.type
_entity.pdbx_description
1 polymer ?
#
loop_
_entity_poly.entity_id
_entity_poly.type
_entity_poly.pdbx_seq_one_letter_code
_entity_poly.pdbx_strand_id
1 'polypeptide(L)'
;LLLDEPTNHLDADARDWLLRHLRTFSGALVVISHDLGLLDDAITRVLHLDRDGDEATGELIEYRGTYSTYLAARQADEARLASLAVRQEREIARLTSQADAMRGQTAKRARVAKNLDARAERLAATKVEAPNAKRRLDLRLPAPPPIGRTALEATELWKCYGALDV
;
A
#
# COMPACT_ATOMS: atom_id res chain seq x y z
N LEU A 1 4.63 2.02 -24.32
CA LEU A 1 5.17 0.73 -23.85
C LEU A 1 4.43 0.34 -22.58
N LEU A 2 3.85 -0.86 -22.53
CA LEU A 2 3.14 -1.39 -21.36
C LEU A 2 3.89 -2.65 -20.92
N LEU A 3 4.40 -2.65 -19.70
CA LEU A 3 5.18 -3.76 -19.15
C LEU A 3 4.49 -4.26 -17.89
N ASP A 4 4.17 -5.55 -17.86
CA ASP A 4 3.65 -6.23 -16.68
C ASP A 4 4.71 -7.18 -16.15
N GLU A 5 5.19 -6.90 -14.95
CA GLU A 5 6.29 -7.59 -14.25
C GLU A 5 7.52 -7.88 -15.14
N PRO A 6 8.11 -6.86 -15.78
CA PRO A 6 9.19 -7.06 -16.76
C PRO A 6 10.52 -7.52 -16.14
N THR A 7 10.65 -7.47 -14.82
CA THR A 7 11.83 -7.94 -14.07
C THR A 7 11.79 -9.44 -13.80
N ASN A 8 10.66 -10.10 -14.06
CA ASN A 8 10.51 -11.51 -13.81
C ASN A 8 11.39 -12.33 -14.77
N HIS A 9 12.04 -13.38 -14.25
CA HIS A 9 12.96 -14.26 -14.99
C HIS A 9 14.20 -13.58 -15.61
N LEU A 10 14.53 -12.33 -15.24
CA LEU A 10 15.76 -11.66 -15.67
C LEU A 10 16.91 -11.92 -14.68
N ASP A 11 18.11 -12.11 -15.21
CA ASP A 11 19.35 -12.02 -14.44
C ASP A 11 19.70 -10.57 -14.10
N ALA A 12 20.71 -10.36 -13.27
CA ALA A 12 21.09 -9.03 -12.79
C ALA A 12 21.53 -8.10 -13.93
N ASP A 13 22.28 -8.63 -14.90
CA ASP A 13 22.81 -7.85 -16.02
C ASP A 13 21.71 -7.40 -16.98
N ALA A 14 20.76 -8.28 -17.31
CA ALA A 14 19.61 -7.92 -18.15
C ALA A 14 18.68 -6.93 -17.45
N ARG A 15 18.52 -7.06 -16.13
CA ARG A 15 17.77 -6.12 -15.31
C ARG A 15 18.39 -4.71 -15.36
N ASP A 16 19.71 -4.60 -15.16
CA ASP A 16 20.41 -3.31 -15.24
C ASP A 16 20.37 -2.69 -16.64
N TRP A 17 20.42 -3.50 -17.68
CA TRP A 17 20.22 -3.04 -19.05
C TRP A 17 18.79 -2.49 -19.25
N LEU A 18 17.77 -3.22 -18.80
CA LEU A 18 16.37 -2.81 -18.92
C LEU A 18 16.14 -1.46 -18.25
N LEU A 19 16.64 -1.26 -17.02
CA LEU A 19 16.48 0.00 -16.32
C LEU A 19 17.09 1.18 -17.06
N ARG A 20 18.31 1.02 -17.56
CA ARG A 20 18.99 2.06 -18.36
C ARG A 20 18.19 2.38 -19.62
N HIS A 21 17.67 1.36 -20.28
CA HIS A 21 16.82 1.54 -21.45
C HIS A 21 15.55 2.33 -21.11
N LEU A 22 14.83 1.94 -20.04
CA LEU A 22 13.59 2.60 -19.61
C LEU A 22 13.82 4.07 -19.23
N ARG A 23 14.96 4.43 -18.61
CA ARG A 23 15.32 5.82 -18.30
C ARG A 23 15.46 6.71 -19.54
N THR A 24 15.97 6.14 -20.64
CA THR A 24 16.20 6.88 -21.90
C THR A 24 15.05 6.77 -22.89
N PHE A 25 14.00 6.02 -22.55
CA PHE A 25 12.89 5.80 -23.46
C PHE A 25 12.10 7.09 -23.68
N SER A 26 12.04 7.56 -24.93
CA SER A 26 11.44 8.85 -25.29
C SER A 26 9.92 8.83 -25.46
N GLY A 27 9.27 7.67 -25.24
CA GLY A 27 7.82 7.50 -25.36
C GLY A 27 7.11 7.42 -24.02
N ALA A 28 5.80 7.18 -24.07
CA ALA A 28 5.01 6.88 -22.87
C ALA A 28 5.26 5.43 -22.42
N LEU A 29 5.57 5.27 -21.14
CA LEU A 29 5.84 3.99 -20.50
C LEU A 29 4.89 3.82 -19.31
N VAL A 30 4.24 2.66 -19.22
CA VAL A 30 3.48 2.21 -18.06
C VAL A 30 4.08 0.88 -17.63
N VAL A 31 4.51 0.80 -16.37
CA VAL A 31 5.11 -0.41 -15.79
C VAL A 31 4.32 -0.81 -14.57
N ILE A 32 3.98 -2.09 -14.49
CA ILE A 32 3.47 -2.76 -13.29
C ILE A 32 4.62 -3.64 -12.80
N SER A 33 5.11 -3.41 -11.58
CA SER A 33 6.13 -4.28 -10.99
C SER A 33 6.09 -4.25 -9.47
N HIS A 34 6.51 -5.35 -8.85
CA HIS A 34 6.78 -5.42 -7.42
C HIS A 34 8.14 -4.81 -7.01
N ASP A 35 9.10 -4.67 -7.94
CA ASP A 35 10.44 -4.14 -7.66
C ASP A 35 10.53 -2.63 -7.95
N LEU A 36 9.76 -1.86 -7.19
CA LEU A 36 9.60 -0.41 -7.42
C LEU A 36 10.81 0.41 -6.99
N GLY A 37 11.63 -0.10 -6.06
CA GLY A 37 12.88 0.56 -5.67
C GLY A 37 13.89 0.61 -6.81
N LEU A 38 13.90 -0.44 -7.64
CA LEU A 38 14.73 -0.52 -8.84
C LEU A 38 14.29 0.48 -9.92
N LEU A 39 12.97 0.69 -10.05
CA LEU A 39 12.37 1.57 -11.05
C LEU A 39 12.30 3.04 -10.62
N ASP A 40 12.65 3.38 -9.38
CA ASP A 40 12.51 4.73 -8.79
C ASP A 40 13.13 5.82 -9.69
N ASP A 41 14.30 5.54 -10.25
CA ASP A 41 15.06 6.45 -11.11
C ASP A 41 14.49 6.58 -12.54
N ALA A 42 13.61 5.67 -12.96
CA ALA A 42 13.06 5.62 -14.31
C ALA A 42 11.62 6.14 -14.40
N ILE A 43 10.93 6.28 -13.27
CA ILE A 43 9.54 6.72 -13.21
C ILE A 43 9.42 8.19 -12.82
N THR A 44 8.35 8.82 -13.29
CA THR A 44 8.07 10.24 -13.00
C THR A 44 6.76 10.43 -12.26
N ARG A 45 5.93 9.39 -12.18
CA ARG A 45 4.60 9.37 -11.57
C ARG A 45 4.29 7.98 -11.06
N VAL A 46 3.50 7.90 -10.00
CA VAL A 46 2.96 6.66 -9.44
C VAL A 46 1.45 6.71 -9.51
N LEU A 47 0.85 5.67 -10.09
CA LEU A 47 -0.60 5.46 -10.09
C LEU A 47 -0.91 4.43 -9.02
N HIS A 48 -1.49 4.88 -7.91
CA HIS A 48 -1.91 3.99 -6.83
C HIS A 48 -3.36 3.56 -7.06
N LEU A 49 -3.58 2.25 -7.17
CA LEU A 49 -4.91 1.68 -7.24
C LEU A 49 -5.34 1.21 -5.85
N ASP A 50 -6.26 1.94 -5.23
CA ASP A 50 -6.86 1.58 -3.95
C ASP A 50 -8.13 0.75 -4.21
N ARG A 51 -8.26 -0.42 -3.60
CA ARG A 51 -9.46 -1.28 -3.74
C ARG A 51 -9.79 -1.98 -2.44
N ASP A 52 -11.09 -2.05 -2.13
CA ASP A 52 -11.61 -2.73 -0.94
C ASP A 52 -11.83 -4.25 -1.11
N GLY A 53 -11.56 -4.78 -2.31
CA GLY A 53 -11.65 -6.21 -2.61
C GLY A 53 -11.51 -6.50 -4.11
N ASP A 54 -11.42 -7.79 -4.48
CA ASP A 54 -11.18 -8.20 -5.87
C ASP A 54 -12.31 -7.83 -6.84
N GLU A 55 -13.55 -7.77 -6.34
CA GLU A 55 -14.74 -7.42 -7.13
C GLU A 55 -15.10 -5.91 -7.05
N ALA A 56 -14.39 -5.14 -6.22
CA ALA A 56 -14.66 -3.72 -6.06
C ALA A 56 -14.07 -2.90 -7.21
N THR A 57 -14.80 -1.87 -7.64
CA THR A 57 -14.22 -0.84 -8.52
C THR A 57 -13.22 -0.03 -7.70
N GLY A 58 -11.93 -0.14 -8.02
CA GLY A 58 -10.87 0.58 -7.33
C GLY A 58 -10.80 2.06 -7.72
N GLU A 59 -10.29 2.89 -6.82
CA GLU A 59 -9.98 4.30 -7.07
C GLU A 59 -8.50 4.44 -7.49
N LEU A 60 -8.25 5.21 -8.56
CA LEU A 60 -6.89 5.49 -9.01
C LEU A 60 -6.46 6.88 -8.52
N ILE A 61 -5.40 6.91 -7.71
CA ILE A 61 -4.82 8.13 -7.17
C ILE A 61 -3.45 8.35 -7.83
N GLU A 62 -3.28 9.49 -8.49
CA GLU A 62 -2.01 9.87 -9.11
C GLU A 62 -1.13 10.64 -8.13
N TYR A 63 0.11 10.19 -7.98
CA TYR A 63 1.18 10.90 -7.27
C TYR A 63 2.26 11.31 -8.27
N ARG A 64 2.64 12.59 -8.25
CA ARG A 64 3.75 13.09 -9.05
C ARG A 64 5.06 12.85 -8.32
N GLY A 65 6.06 12.37 -9.05
CA GLY A 65 7.37 12.04 -8.51
C GLY A 65 7.68 10.55 -8.59
N THR A 66 8.77 10.17 -7.94
CA THR A 66 9.28 8.80 -7.89
C THR A 66 8.56 7.98 -6.82
N TYR A 67 8.81 6.68 -6.77
CA TYR A 67 8.25 5.76 -5.78
C TYR A 67 8.63 6.14 -4.35
N SER A 68 9.87 6.57 -4.11
CA SER A 68 10.33 7.05 -2.81
C SER A 68 9.53 8.27 -2.32
N THR A 69 9.26 9.23 -3.21
CA THR A 69 8.42 10.40 -2.88
C THR A 69 6.97 10.02 -2.63
N TYR A 70 6.45 9.06 -3.41
CA TYR A 70 5.11 8.50 -3.22
C TYR A 70 4.97 7.83 -1.85
N LEU A 71 5.94 7.02 -1.41
CA LEU A 71 5.89 6.37 -0.10
C LEU A 71 5.78 7.38 1.05
N ALA A 72 6.57 8.45 0.99
CA ALA A 72 6.51 9.52 1.97
C ALA A 72 5.18 10.27 1.94
N ALA A 73 4.69 10.61 0.74
CA ALA A 73 3.40 11.27 0.55
C ALA A 73 2.25 10.42 1.08
N ARG A 74 2.22 9.13 0.75
CA ARG A 74 1.20 8.18 1.19
C ARG A 74 1.20 8.03 2.71
N GLN A 75 2.37 7.91 3.33
CA GLN A 75 2.47 7.83 4.79
C GLN A 75 1.93 9.10 5.47
N ALA A 76 2.22 10.28 4.91
CA ALA A 76 1.71 11.54 5.43
C ALA A 76 0.19 11.66 5.27
N ASP A 77 -0.35 11.24 4.12
CA ASP A 77 -1.79 11.23 3.86
C ASP A 77 -2.53 10.25 4.78
N GLU A 78 -2.02 9.02 4.94
CA GLU A 78 -2.57 8.04 5.87
C GLU A 78 -2.58 8.56 7.31
N ALA A 79 -1.48 9.17 7.76
CA ALA A 79 -1.39 9.76 9.10
C ALA A 79 -2.37 10.94 9.28
N ARG A 80 -2.55 11.77 8.24
CA ARG A 80 -3.49 12.89 8.23
C ARG A 80 -4.93 12.39 8.32
N LEU A 81 -5.31 11.41 7.49
CA LEU A 81 -6.64 10.81 7.49
C LEU A 81 -6.96 10.13 8.82
N ALA A 82 -6.01 9.35 9.37
CA ALA A 82 -6.17 8.72 10.68
C ALA A 82 -6.38 9.75 11.79
N SER A 83 -5.60 10.84 11.79
CA SER A 83 -5.73 11.92 12.78
C SER A 83 -7.07 12.65 12.68
N LEU A 84 -7.55 12.89 11.46
CA LEU A 84 -8.85 13.50 11.21
C LEU A 84 -10.00 12.60 11.68
N ALA A 85 -9.93 11.30 11.37
CA ALA A 85 -10.93 10.31 11.80
C ALA A 85 -11.03 10.26 13.33
N VAL A 86 -9.90 10.18 14.04
CA VAL A 86 -9.86 10.20 15.52
C VAL A 86 -10.44 11.50 16.08
N ARG A 87 -10.13 12.65 15.47
CA ARG A 87 -10.66 13.95 15.92
C ARG A 87 -12.17 14.03 15.73
N GLN A 88 -12.68 13.61 14.58
CA GLN A 88 -14.12 13.58 14.29
C GLN A 88 -14.84 12.64 15.25
N GLU A 89 -14.30 11.45 15.50
CA GLU A 89 -14.90 10.47 16.41
C GLU A 89 -14.96 10.97 17.86
N ARG A 90 -13.89 11.62 18.34
CA ARG A 90 -13.89 12.27 19.66
C ARG A 90 -14.92 13.39 19.76
N GLU A 91 -15.07 14.20 18.71
CA GLU A 91 -16.06 15.29 18.72
C GLU A 91 -17.50 14.75 18.67
N ILE A 92 -17.76 13.71 17.88
CA ILE A 92 -19.05 13.01 17.85
C ILE A 92 -19.37 12.49 19.25
N ALA A 93 -18.45 11.74 19.87
CA ALA A 93 -18.62 11.19 21.22
C ALA A 93 -18.86 12.28 22.27
N ARG A 94 -18.16 13.43 22.16
CA ARG A 94 -18.37 14.58 23.05
C ARG A 94 -19.77 15.18 22.89
N LEU A 95 -20.21 15.39 21.65
CA LEU A 95 -21.54 15.96 21.38
C LEU A 95 -22.66 15.04 21.85
N THR A 96 -22.53 13.73 21.59
CA THR A 96 -23.49 12.72 22.05
C THR A 96 -23.56 12.66 23.57
N SER A 97 -22.41 12.62 24.27
CA SER A 97 -22.41 12.59 25.74
C SER A 97 -23.00 13.85 26.38
N GLN A 98 -22.77 15.03 25.77
CA GLN A 98 -23.41 16.28 26.21
C GLN A 98 -24.94 16.25 25.98
N ALA A 99 -25.39 15.70 24.84
CA ALA A 99 -26.81 15.54 24.56
C ALA A 99 -27.48 14.60 25.56
N ASP A 100 -26.86 13.46 25.85
CA ASP A 100 -27.35 12.47 26.82
C ASP A 100 -27.44 13.06 28.23
N ALA A 101 -26.44 13.81 28.68
CA ALA A 101 -26.44 14.44 29.99
C ALA A 101 -27.56 15.49 30.15
N MET A 102 -27.95 16.17 29.06
CA MET A 102 -29.01 17.17 29.05
C MET A 102 -30.41 16.56 28.84
N ARG A 103 -30.49 15.28 28.48
CA ARG A 103 -31.73 14.55 28.24
C ARG A 103 -32.50 14.38 29.56
N GLY A 104 -33.83 14.49 29.50
CA GLY A 104 -34.72 14.26 30.64
C GLY A 104 -34.76 15.31 31.75
N GLN A 105 -33.96 16.40 31.69
CA GLN A 105 -33.93 17.38 32.79
C GLN A 105 -35.02 18.47 32.71
N THR A 106 -35.05 19.25 31.63
CA THR A 106 -36.01 20.36 31.45
C THR A 106 -36.32 20.50 29.97
N ALA A 107 -37.52 20.97 29.61
CA ALA A 107 -37.91 21.17 28.21
C ALA A 107 -36.90 22.00 27.40
N LYS A 108 -36.30 23.05 28.02
CA LYS A 108 -35.24 23.85 27.39
C LYS A 108 -33.96 23.03 27.12
N ARG A 109 -33.55 22.18 28.06
CA ARG A 109 -32.37 21.30 27.91
C ARG A 109 -32.61 20.17 26.91
N ALA A 110 -33.83 19.63 26.84
CA ALA A 110 -34.22 18.66 25.81
C ALA A 110 -34.10 19.24 24.39
N ARG A 111 -34.47 20.52 24.20
CA ARG A 111 -34.29 21.21 22.91
C ARG A 111 -32.80 21.39 22.55
N VAL A 112 -31.94 21.65 23.53
CA VAL A 112 -30.49 21.74 23.33
C VAL A 112 -29.89 20.38 22.97
N ALA A 113 -30.27 19.31 23.69
CA ALA A 113 -29.85 17.95 23.38
C ALA A 113 -30.17 17.57 21.93
N LYS A 114 -31.39 17.84 21.46
CA LYS A 114 -31.78 17.59 20.06
C LYS A 114 -30.89 18.32 19.04
N ASN A 115 -30.47 19.54 19.33
CA ASN A 115 -29.57 20.29 18.45
C ASN A 115 -28.14 19.72 18.44
N LEU A 116 -27.67 19.22 19.60
CA LEU A 116 -26.37 18.55 19.71
C LEU A 116 -26.36 17.21 18.96
N ASP A 117 -27.43 16.42 19.11
CA ASP A 117 -27.62 15.16 18.36
C ASP A 117 -27.59 15.41 16.85
N ALA A 118 -28.36 16.38 16.36
CA ALA A 118 -28.36 16.74 14.94
C ALA A 118 -26.98 17.22 14.44
N ARG A 119 -26.17 17.84 15.31
CA ARG A 119 -24.80 18.23 14.96
C ARG A 119 -23.85 17.03 14.92
N ALA A 120 -23.99 16.09 15.86
CA ALA A 120 -23.24 14.84 15.87
C ALA A 120 -23.54 13.99 14.62
N GLU A 121 -24.82 13.88 14.23
CA GLU A 121 -25.25 13.17 13.03
C GLU A 121 -24.66 13.78 11.75
N ARG A 122 -24.64 15.11 11.61
CA ARG A 122 -24.00 15.78 10.46
C ARG A 122 -22.51 15.53 10.39
N LEU A 123 -21.83 15.50 11.54
CA LEU A 123 -20.40 15.18 11.61
C LEU A 123 -20.16 13.70 11.27
N ALA A 124 -21.05 12.79 11.70
CA ALA A 124 -20.98 11.37 11.38
C ALA A 124 -21.21 11.10 9.89
N ALA A 125 -22.11 11.86 9.23
CA ALA A 125 -22.37 11.74 7.80
C ALA A 125 -21.18 12.17 6.91
N THR A 126 -20.27 12.99 7.45
CA THR A 126 -19.03 13.43 6.77
C THR A 126 -17.78 12.84 7.43
N LYS A 127 -17.95 11.74 8.16
CA LYS A 127 -16.86 11.03 8.83
C LYS A 127 -15.90 10.50 7.77
N VAL A 128 -14.63 10.84 7.93
CA VAL A 128 -13.55 10.26 7.15
C VAL A 128 -13.27 8.87 7.69
N GLU A 129 -13.25 7.87 6.81
CA GLU A 129 -12.83 6.53 7.20
C GLU A 129 -11.32 6.52 7.42
N ALA A 130 -10.91 5.93 8.54
CA ALA A 130 -9.49 5.76 8.82
C ALA A 130 -8.92 4.73 7.81
N PRO A 131 -7.69 4.91 7.32
CA PRO A 131 -7.03 3.89 6.51
C PRO A 131 -7.05 2.55 7.23
N ASN A 132 -7.41 1.47 6.53
CA ASN A 132 -7.36 0.13 7.08
C ASN A 132 -5.92 -0.16 7.55
N ALA A 133 -5.75 -0.43 8.85
CA ALA A 133 -4.46 -0.82 9.38
C ALA A 133 -3.99 -2.09 8.65
N LYS A 134 -2.85 -2.02 7.96
CA LYS A 134 -2.23 -3.18 7.32
C LYS A 134 -2.14 -4.28 8.37
N ARG A 135 -2.83 -5.40 8.13
CA ARG A 135 -2.77 -6.56 9.02
C ARG A 135 -1.31 -7.01 9.08
N ARG A 136 -0.63 -6.74 10.20
CA ARG A 136 0.69 -7.31 10.46
C ARG A 136 0.47 -8.78 10.76
N LEU A 137 0.84 -9.63 9.80
CA LEU A 137 0.93 -11.05 10.03
C LEU A 137 2.23 -11.33 10.79
N ASP A 138 2.12 -11.64 12.08
CA ASP A 138 3.28 -12.12 12.85
C ASP A 138 3.52 -13.60 12.49
N LEU A 139 4.29 -13.81 11.41
CA LEU A 139 4.81 -15.12 11.05
C LEU A 139 6.07 -15.41 11.86
N ARG A 140 6.03 -16.43 12.71
CA ARG A 140 7.24 -17.06 13.25
C ARG A 140 7.56 -18.29 12.43
N LEU A 141 8.57 -18.18 11.58
CA LEU A 141 9.14 -19.35 10.92
C LEU A 141 9.99 -20.13 11.94
N PRO A 142 9.92 -21.47 11.97
CA PRO A 142 10.83 -22.26 12.77
C PRO A 142 12.27 -22.04 12.30
N ALA A 143 13.23 -22.22 13.21
CA ALA A 143 14.63 -22.22 12.81
C ALA A 143 14.84 -23.29 11.72
N PRO A 144 15.45 -22.96 10.57
CA PRO A 144 15.70 -23.94 9.55
C PRO A 144 16.61 -25.04 10.12
N PRO A 145 16.38 -26.32 9.74
CA PRO A 145 17.32 -27.37 10.11
C PRO A 145 18.72 -27.01 9.60
N PRO A 146 19.79 -27.38 10.32
CA PRO A 146 21.14 -27.14 9.85
C PRO A 146 21.33 -27.80 8.47
N ILE A 147 21.67 -27.00 7.47
CA ILE A 147 22.09 -27.51 6.17
C ILE A 147 23.34 -28.38 6.41
N GLY A 148 23.30 -29.63 5.92
CA GLY A 148 24.48 -30.48 5.93
C GLY A 148 25.62 -29.76 5.23
N ARG A 149 26.83 -29.82 5.80
CA ARG A 149 28.02 -29.14 5.25
C ARG A 149 28.37 -29.62 3.82
N THR A 150 27.83 -30.76 3.42
CA THR A 150 28.01 -31.36 2.11
C THR A 150 26.65 -31.40 1.40
N ALA A 151 26.46 -30.54 0.40
CA ALA A 151 25.23 -30.50 -0.41
C ALA A 151 25.22 -31.59 -1.51
N LEU A 152 26.40 -31.95 -2.02
CA LEU A 152 26.60 -33.02 -2.99
C LEU A 152 28.03 -33.53 -2.84
N GLU A 153 28.18 -34.85 -2.75
CA GLU A 153 29.46 -35.54 -2.87
C GLU A 153 29.39 -36.42 -4.11
N ALA A 154 30.35 -36.27 -5.02
CA ALA A 154 30.40 -37.06 -6.23
C ALA A 154 31.83 -37.54 -6.48
N THR A 155 31.95 -38.82 -6.78
CA THR A 155 33.17 -39.47 -7.25
C THR A 155 32.97 -39.86 -8.71
N GLU A 156 34.04 -39.74 -9.51
CA GLU A 156 34.04 -40.12 -10.94
C GLU A 156 33.05 -39.36 -11.83
N LEU A 157 32.79 -38.08 -11.52
CA LEU A 157 31.92 -37.24 -12.34
C LEU A 157 32.62 -36.89 -13.67
N TRP A 158 32.01 -37.27 -14.79
CA TRP A 158 32.46 -36.88 -16.12
C TRP A 158 31.32 -36.22 -16.90
N LYS A 159 31.69 -35.27 -17.76
CA LYS A 159 30.77 -34.54 -18.64
C LYS A 159 31.25 -34.73 -20.07
N CYS A 160 30.44 -35.35 -20.91
CA CYS A 160 30.66 -35.34 -22.35
C CYS A 160 29.60 -34.49 -23.04
N TYR A 161 30.04 -33.75 -24.04
CA TYR A 161 29.16 -33.20 -25.05
C TYR A 161 29.20 -34.17 -26.24
N GLY A 162 28.03 -34.50 -26.81
CA GLY A 162 27.97 -35.23 -28.07
C GLY A 162 28.68 -34.44 -29.18
N ALA A 163 28.99 -35.12 -30.28
CA ALA A 163 29.60 -34.46 -31.43
C ALA A 163 28.74 -33.26 -31.87
N LEU A 164 29.40 -32.13 -32.13
CA LEU A 164 28.80 -31.03 -32.85
C LEU A 164 28.58 -31.52 -34.28
N ASP A 165 27.34 -31.83 -34.62
CA ASP A 165 26.92 -31.84 -36.02
C ASP A 165 26.97 -30.39 -36.50
N VAL A 166 28.07 -30.04 -37.19
CA VAL A 166 28.24 -28.76 -37.92
C VAL A 166 27.69 -28.91 -39.32
#